data_AF-A0A7W1QFM3-F1
#
_entry.id   AF-A0A7W1QFM3-F1
#
_cell.length_a   1.000
_cell.length_b   1.000
_cell.length_c   1.000
_cell.angle_alpha   90.00
_cell.angle_beta   90.00
_cell.angle_gamma   90.00
#
_symmetry.space_group_name_H-M   'P 1'
#
loop_
_entity.id
_entity.type
_entity.pdbx_description
1 polymer ?
#
loop_
_entity_poly.entity_id
_entity_poly.type
_entity_poly.pdbx_seq_one_letter_code
_entity_poly.pdbx_strand_id
1 'polypeptide(L)'
;MTTSTDLDIPQALRPADGRFGCGPSKVRPEQLARLAGEYAMTIGTSHRQRPVRQLVGRVRSGVAELFSAPDGYEVALGNGGTTAFWDAAAFGLVRDRALHLVYGEFSRKFSDVTARAPFLGEPLLLRADAGDAPTPAA
;
A
#
# COMPACT_ATOMS: atom_id res chain seq x y z
N MET A 1 -45.03 23.88 8.85
CA MET A 1 -44.65 22.70 8.05
C MET A 1 -43.13 22.64 8.05
N THR A 2 -42.54 21.70 8.78
CA THR A 2 -41.09 21.45 8.76
C THR A 2 -40.78 20.64 7.51
N THR A 3 -40.15 21.25 6.52
CA THR A 3 -39.60 20.54 5.37
C THR A 3 -38.41 19.73 5.84
N SER A 4 -38.52 18.40 5.83
CA SER A 4 -37.39 17.52 6.06
C SER A 4 -36.29 17.80 5.02
N THR A 5 -35.07 18.04 5.47
CA THR A 5 -33.88 18.25 4.62
C THR A 5 -33.22 16.93 4.22
N ASP A 6 -33.79 15.79 4.60
CA ASP A 6 -33.24 14.48 4.28
C ASP A 6 -33.50 14.11 2.81
N LEU A 7 -32.43 14.03 2.04
CA LEU A 7 -32.43 13.51 0.67
C LEU A 7 -32.29 11.99 0.72
N ASP A 8 -33.34 11.27 0.32
CA ASP A 8 -33.30 9.81 0.22
C ASP A 8 -32.97 9.36 -1.21
N ILE A 9 -31.83 8.66 -1.39
CA ILE A 9 -31.45 8.06 -2.66
C ILE A 9 -32.33 6.82 -2.89
N PRO A 10 -33.12 6.74 -3.98
CA PRO A 10 -33.96 5.60 -4.29
C PRO A 10 -33.18 4.28 -4.23
N GLN A 11 -33.77 3.25 -3.60
CA GLN A 11 -33.09 1.97 -3.36
C GLN A 11 -32.51 1.34 -4.63
N ALA A 12 -33.22 1.44 -5.76
CA ALA A 12 -32.78 0.93 -7.05
C ALA A 12 -31.53 1.63 -7.62
N LEU A 13 -31.19 2.82 -7.12
CA LEU A 13 -29.99 3.59 -7.51
C LEU A 13 -28.83 3.41 -6.53
N ARG A 14 -29.04 2.74 -5.40
CA ARG A 14 -27.98 2.54 -4.40
C ARG A 14 -27.01 1.47 -4.89
N PRO A 15 -25.69 1.63 -4.63
CA PRO A 15 -24.73 0.57 -4.91
C PRO A 15 -24.98 -0.63 -3.99
N ALA A 16 -24.63 -1.82 -4.46
CA ALA A 16 -24.70 -3.04 -3.65
C ALA A 16 -23.80 -3.00 -2.40
N ASP A 17 -22.78 -2.13 -2.39
CA ASP A 17 -21.87 -1.92 -1.27
C ASP A 17 -21.43 -0.45 -1.23
N GLY A 18 -21.58 0.21 -0.08
CA GLY A 18 -21.29 1.64 0.09
C GLY A 18 -19.84 1.99 0.44
N ARG A 19 -18.91 1.01 0.48
CA ARG A 19 -17.53 1.23 0.93
C ARG A 19 -16.63 1.74 -0.20
N PHE A 20 -16.67 3.05 -0.46
CA PHE A 20 -15.88 3.75 -1.49
C PHE A 20 -14.55 4.36 -0.99
N GLY A 21 -14.06 3.96 0.18
CA GLY A 21 -12.81 4.49 0.75
C GLY A 21 -11.58 4.16 -0.10
N CYS A 22 -10.64 5.10 -0.18
CA CYS A 22 -9.36 4.97 -0.88
C CYS A 22 -8.23 4.36 -0.02
N GLY A 23 -8.59 3.67 1.06
CA GLY A 23 -7.65 3.09 2.03
C GLY A 23 -7.98 3.53 3.46
N PRO A 24 -8.51 2.63 4.32
CA PRO A 24 -8.99 1.28 4.03
C PRO A 24 -10.13 1.26 2.98
N SER A 25 -10.32 0.13 2.31
CA SER A 25 -11.30 -0.04 1.23
C SER A 25 -12.17 -1.29 1.43
N LYS A 26 -13.12 -1.53 0.52
CA LYS A 26 -14.05 -2.67 0.55
C LYS A 26 -13.28 -4.00 0.62
N VAL A 27 -13.52 -4.77 1.68
CA VAL A 27 -13.18 -6.21 1.75
C VAL A 27 -14.42 -7.02 1.40
N ARG A 28 -14.30 -7.96 0.44
CA ARG A 28 -15.45 -8.73 -0.05
C ARG A 28 -15.93 -9.74 1.02
N PRO A 29 -17.24 -10.00 1.17
CA PRO A 29 -17.76 -10.89 2.20
C PRO A 29 -17.13 -12.30 2.18
N GLU A 30 -16.91 -12.86 0.99
CA GLU A 30 -16.29 -14.17 0.81
C GLU A 30 -14.83 -14.20 1.28
N GLN A 31 -14.10 -13.08 1.22
CA GLN A 31 -12.74 -13.01 1.76
C GLN A 31 -12.73 -13.11 3.28
N LEU A 32 -13.70 -12.44 3.94
CA LEU A 32 -13.87 -12.53 5.39
C LEU A 32 -14.32 -13.93 5.81
N ALA A 33 -15.24 -14.54 5.05
CA ALA A 33 -15.70 -15.90 5.32
C ALA A 33 -14.55 -16.92 5.25
N ARG A 34 -13.64 -16.79 4.27
CA ARG A 34 -12.45 -17.65 4.18
C ARG A 34 -11.51 -17.46 5.37
N LEU A 35 -11.32 -16.24 5.86
CA LEU A 35 -10.52 -15.98 7.05
C LEU A 35 -11.12 -16.70 8.28
N ALA A 36 -12.43 -16.58 8.47
CA ALA A 36 -13.16 -17.18 9.59
C ALA A 36 -13.33 -18.72 9.47
N GLY A 37 -13.21 -19.28 8.27
CA GLY A 37 -13.27 -20.71 8.00
C GLY A 37 -11.88 -21.32 7.84
N GLU A 38 -11.35 -21.26 6.62
CA GLU A 38 -10.10 -21.93 6.21
C GLU A 38 -8.90 -21.54 7.07
N TYR A 39 -8.80 -20.29 7.51
CA TYR A 39 -7.63 -19.77 8.21
C TYR A 39 -7.81 -19.58 9.72
N ALA A 40 -8.97 -19.92 10.27
CA ALA A 40 -9.27 -19.70 11.69
C ALA A 40 -8.22 -20.33 12.62
N MET A 41 -7.81 -21.56 12.32
CA MET A 41 -6.82 -22.30 13.11
C MET A 41 -5.38 -21.80 12.93
N THR A 42 -5.12 -20.88 12.00
CA THR A 42 -3.79 -20.25 11.84
C THR A 42 -3.64 -19.07 12.79
N ILE A 43 -4.74 -18.38 13.11
CA ILE A 43 -4.74 -17.20 13.99
C ILE A 43 -4.39 -17.65 15.42
N GLY A 44 -3.48 -16.90 16.07
CA GLY A 44 -3.01 -17.24 17.43
C GLY A 44 -1.91 -18.30 17.47
N THR A 45 -1.46 -18.83 16.32
CA THR A 45 -0.33 -19.75 16.25
C THR A 45 0.99 -19.03 15.98
N SER A 46 2.12 -19.69 16.23
CA SER A 46 3.44 -19.10 16.03
C SER A 46 3.76 -18.90 14.54
N HIS A 47 4.19 -17.68 14.19
CA HIS A 47 4.64 -17.31 12.84
C HIS A 47 5.87 -18.09 12.37
N ARG A 48 6.61 -18.72 13.29
CA ARG A 48 7.77 -19.54 12.97
C ARG A 48 7.40 -20.96 12.57
N GLN A 49 6.15 -21.37 12.78
CA GLN A 49 5.68 -22.72 12.51
C GLN A 49 5.12 -22.88 11.10
N ARG A 50 5.02 -24.14 10.67
CA ARG A 50 4.63 -24.52 9.30
C ARG A 50 3.35 -23.84 8.80
N PRO A 51 2.24 -23.76 9.56
CA PRO A 51 0.99 -23.19 9.05
C PRO A 51 1.14 -21.74 8.58
N VAL A 52 1.76 -20.89 9.41
CA VAL A 52 1.98 -19.48 9.06
C VAL A 52 3.05 -19.32 7.98
N ARG A 53 4.13 -20.10 8.02
CA ARG A 53 5.16 -20.07 6.96
C ARG A 53 4.58 -20.43 5.58
N GLN A 54 3.69 -21.41 5.51
CA GLN A 54 3.00 -21.78 4.27
C GLN A 54 2.08 -20.65 3.78
N LEU A 55 1.38 -19.97 4.70
CA LEU A 55 0.58 -18.79 4.35
C LEU A 55 1.46 -17.68 3.76
N VAL A 56 2.58 -17.35 4.39
CA VAL A 56 3.53 -16.35 3.85
C VAL A 56 4.10 -16.79 2.50
N GLY A 57 4.47 -18.07 2.35
CA GLY A 57 4.95 -18.62 1.08
C GLY A 57 3.92 -18.49 -0.05
N ARG A 58 2.63 -18.72 0.25
CA ARG A 58 1.52 -18.52 -0.69
C ARG A 58 1.33 -17.05 -1.08
N VAL A 59 1.49 -16.12 -0.14
CA VAL A 59 1.46 -14.68 -0.46
C VAL A 59 2.61 -14.31 -1.40
N ARG A 60 3.84 -14.74 -1.09
CA ARG A 60 5.02 -14.42 -1.91
C ARG A 60 4.89 -14.98 -3.33
N SER A 61 4.56 -16.26 -3.47
CA SER A 61 4.37 -16.91 -4.78
C SER A 61 3.20 -16.31 -5.56
N GLY A 62 2.05 -16.10 -4.92
CA GLY A 62 0.88 -15.52 -5.60
C GLY A 62 1.10 -14.09 -6.09
N VAL A 63 1.82 -13.26 -5.32
CA VAL A 63 2.20 -11.90 -5.75
C VAL A 63 3.20 -11.96 -6.91
N ALA A 64 4.22 -12.83 -6.83
CA ALA A 64 5.19 -12.99 -7.91
C ALA A 64 4.52 -13.44 -9.22
N GLU A 65 3.59 -14.40 -9.14
CA GLU A 65 2.81 -14.88 -10.28
C GLU A 65 1.90 -13.78 -10.84
N LEU A 66 1.13 -13.09 -9.99
CA LEU A 66 0.21 -12.03 -10.39
C LEU A 66 0.91 -10.92 -11.19
N PHE A 67 2.15 -10.58 -10.81
CA PHE A 67 2.95 -9.56 -11.49
C PHE A 67 3.89 -10.12 -12.57
N SER A 68 3.87 -11.43 -12.84
CA SER A 68 4.80 -12.08 -13.79
C SER A 68 6.26 -11.70 -13.50
N ALA A 69 6.67 -11.79 -12.23
CA ALA A 69 7.97 -11.34 -11.78
C ALA A 69 9.11 -12.05 -12.54
N PRO A 70 10.10 -11.31 -13.07
CA PRO A 70 11.26 -11.90 -13.73
C PRO A 70 12.14 -12.74 -12.79
N ASP A 71 12.98 -13.60 -13.38
CA ASP A 71 13.98 -14.34 -12.63
C ASP A 71 14.88 -13.40 -11.80
N GLY A 72 15.13 -13.78 -10.54
CA GLY A 72 15.92 -13.01 -9.59
C GLY A 72 15.16 -11.93 -8.82
N TYR A 73 13.88 -11.68 -9.14
CA TYR A 73 13.03 -10.80 -8.33
C TYR A 73 12.48 -11.53 -7.09
N GLU A 74 12.41 -10.81 -5.98
CA GLU A 74 11.97 -11.35 -4.70
C GLU A 74 10.80 -10.53 -4.13
N VAL A 75 9.78 -11.21 -3.62
CA VAL A 75 8.72 -10.57 -2.83
C VAL A 75 9.17 -10.48 -1.38
N ALA A 76 9.55 -9.27 -0.94
CA ALA A 76 9.87 -8.96 0.45
C ALA A 76 8.64 -8.42 1.20
N LEU A 77 8.53 -8.72 2.49
CA LEU A 77 7.43 -8.25 3.34
C LEU A 77 7.92 -7.91 4.76
N GLY A 78 7.29 -6.93 5.36
CA GLY A 78 7.58 -6.47 6.72
C GLY A 78 6.39 -5.70 7.31
N ASN A 79 6.43 -5.46 8.62
CA ASN A 79 5.41 -4.68 9.31
C ASN A 79 5.66 -3.18 9.15
N GLY A 80 4.59 -2.36 9.21
CA GLY A 80 4.67 -0.90 9.22
C GLY A 80 4.12 -0.21 7.97
N GLY A 81 3.84 -0.96 6.90
CA GLY A 81 3.25 -0.43 5.67
C GLY A 81 4.19 0.50 4.90
N THR A 82 3.64 1.24 3.93
CA THR A 82 4.42 2.07 2.99
C THR A 82 5.27 3.13 3.69
N THR A 83 4.76 3.76 4.76
CA THR A 83 5.50 4.78 5.49
C THR A 83 6.79 4.23 6.11
N ALA A 84 6.73 3.08 6.77
CA ALA A 84 7.93 2.43 7.32
C ALA A 84 8.87 1.93 6.21
N PHE A 85 8.33 1.52 5.06
CA PHE A 85 9.13 1.12 3.91
C PHE A 85 9.96 2.29 3.35
N TRP A 86 9.43 3.51 3.31
CA TRP A 86 10.18 4.68 2.86
C TRP A 86 11.41 4.95 3.73
N ASP A 87 11.28 4.87 5.05
CA ASP A 87 12.43 4.98 5.96
C ASP A 87 13.44 3.84 5.69
N ALA A 88 12.96 2.59 5.61
CA ALA A 88 13.81 1.44 5.33
C ALA A 88 14.55 1.57 3.98
N ALA A 89 13.90 2.12 2.95
CA ALA A 89 14.48 2.38 1.65
C ALA A 89 15.55 3.49 1.70
N ALA A 90 15.31 4.56 2.47
CA ALA A 90 16.30 5.61 2.66
C ALA A 90 17.58 5.06 3.31
N PHE A 91 17.47 4.20 4.32
CA PHE A 91 18.61 3.55 4.97
C PHE A 91 19.27 2.46 4.11
N GLY A 92 18.48 1.65 3.42
CA GLY A 92 18.94 0.40 2.80
C GLY A 92 19.27 0.50 1.31
N LEU A 93 18.75 1.51 0.61
CA LEU A 93 18.82 1.59 -0.86
C LEU A 93 19.45 2.88 -1.39
N VAL A 94 19.43 3.98 -0.63
CA VAL A 94 20.02 5.26 -1.07
C VAL A 94 21.45 5.39 -0.53
N ARG A 95 22.40 5.60 -1.43
CA ARG A 95 23.83 5.70 -1.09
C ARG A 95 24.29 7.12 -0.76
N ASP A 96 23.82 8.10 -1.53
CA ASP A 96 24.20 9.51 -1.39
C ASP A 96 22.96 10.41 -1.53
N ARG A 97 22.34 10.44 -2.71
CA ARG A 97 21.14 11.25 -2.99
C ARG A 97 20.12 10.45 -3.80
N ALA A 98 18.86 10.86 -3.70
CA ALA A 98 17.76 10.31 -4.47
C ALA A 98 17.11 11.39 -5.36
N LEU A 99 16.64 10.98 -6.53
CA LEU A 99 15.78 11.79 -7.37
C LEU A 99 14.33 11.42 -7.09
N HIS A 100 13.50 12.42 -6.77
CA HIS A 100 12.07 12.26 -6.56
C HIS A 100 11.27 13.04 -7.59
N LEU A 101 10.30 12.36 -8.19
CA LEU A 101 9.20 12.99 -8.90
C LEU A 101 8.09 13.25 -7.88
N VAL A 102 7.72 14.51 -7.68
CA VAL A 102 6.80 14.96 -6.61
C VAL A 102 5.58 15.65 -7.20
N TYR A 103 4.43 14.98 -7.12
CA TYR A 103 3.18 15.41 -7.77
C TYR A 103 1.93 15.04 -6.95
N GLY A 104 2.11 14.91 -5.63
CA GLY A 104 1.03 14.57 -4.71
C GLY A 104 1.53 14.22 -3.32
N GLU A 105 0.58 13.91 -2.44
CA GLU A 105 0.80 13.68 -1.00
C GLU A 105 1.85 12.58 -0.73
N PHE A 106 1.73 11.42 -1.36
CA PHE A 106 2.61 10.28 -1.08
C PHE A 106 4.01 10.45 -1.68
N SER A 107 4.12 11.00 -2.90
CA SER A 107 5.43 11.31 -3.49
C SER A 107 6.20 12.33 -2.67
N ARG A 108 5.50 13.33 -2.10
CA ARG A 108 6.09 14.34 -1.21
C ARG A 108 6.59 13.70 0.09
N LYS A 109 5.79 12.81 0.71
CA LYS A 109 6.20 12.13 1.94
C LYS A 109 7.50 11.36 1.79
N PHE A 110 7.70 10.67 0.66
CA PHE A 110 8.97 9.97 0.45
C PHE A 110 10.15 10.92 0.21
N SER A 111 9.96 12.02 -0.55
CA SER A 111 11.02 13.02 -0.71
C SER A 111 11.41 13.68 0.61
N ASP A 112 10.45 13.89 1.51
CA ASP A 112 10.70 14.46 2.83
C ASP A 112 11.50 13.50 3.72
N VAL A 113 11.29 12.18 3.58
CA VAL A 113 12.09 11.16 4.29
C VAL A 113 13.56 11.26 3.89
N THR A 114 13.87 11.30 2.59
CA THR A 114 15.27 11.38 2.13
C THR A 114 15.91 12.73 2.42
N ALA A 115 15.15 13.85 2.34
CA ALA A 115 15.65 15.18 2.68
C ALA A 115 16.00 15.32 4.18
N ARG A 116 15.29 14.60 5.05
CA ARG A 116 15.50 14.64 6.50
C ARG A 116 16.50 13.60 7.00
N ALA A 117 16.94 12.67 6.15
CA ALA A 117 17.91 11.66 6.51
C ALA A 117 19.31 12.30 6.65
N PRO A 118 19.90 12.36 7.86
CA PRO A 118 21.11 13.15 8.11
C PRO A 118 22.38 12.58 7.45
N PHE A 119 22.31 11.36 6.93
CA PHE A 119 23.40 10.66 6.25
C PHE A 119 23.31 10.77 4.72
N LEU A 120 22.24 11.38 4.17
CA LEU A 120 22.06 11.59 2.74
C LEU A 120 22.30 13.05 2.37
N GLY A 121 22.72 13.29 1.13
CA GLY A 121 22.76 14.63 0.56
C GLY A 121 21.37 15.13 0.16
N GLU A 122 21.27 16.43 -0.15
CA GLU A 122 20.02 17.06 -0.62
C GLU A 122 19.46 16.33 -1.87
N PRO A 123 18.20 15.86 -1.84
CA PRO A 123 17.60 15.14 -2.97
C PRO A 123 17.31 16.06 -4.16
N LEU A 124 17.24 15.47 -5.35
CA LEU A 124 16.77 16.17 -6.56
C LEU A 124 15.25 16.04 -6.66
N LEU A 125 14.55 17.16 -6.80
CA LEU A 125 13.09 17.19 -6.75
C LEU A 125 12.53 17.77 -8.06
N LEU A 126 11.87 16.94 -8.86
CA LEU A 126 11.09 17.37 -10.02
C LEU A 126 9.63 17.44 -9.62
N ARG A 127 9.00 18.61 -9.74
CA ARG A 127 7.65 18.86 -9.23
C ARG A 127 6.64 19.06 -10.36
N ALA A 128 5.43 18.56 -10.14
CA ALA A 128 4.24 18.89 -10.92
C ALA A 128 3.03 19.05 -9.98
N ASP A 129 1.96 19.65 -10.48
CA ASP A 129 0.71 19.77 -9.74
C ASP A 129 -0.01 18.42 -9.62
N ALA A 130 -0.92 18.31 -8.65
CA ALA A 130 -1.71 17.10 -8.46
C ALA A 130 -2.58 16.82 -9.69
N GLY A 131 -2.45 15.60 -10.24
CA GLY A 131 -3.11 15.21 -11.50
C GLY A 131 -2.20 15.24 -12.73
N ASP A 132 -0.94 15.67 -12.57
CA ASP A 132 0.10 15.67 -13.60
C ASP A 132 1.32 14.85 -13.14
N ALA A 133 2.30 14.62 -14.03
CA ALA A 133 3.55 13.93 -13.72
C ALA A 133 4.76 14.58 -14.44
N PRO A 134 5.82 14.96 -13.72
CA PRO A 134 7.01 15.53 -14.35
C PRO A 134 7.77 14.48 -15.15
N THR A 135 8.38 14.88 -16.27
CA THR A 135 9.29 14.02 -17.04
C THR A 135 10.56 13.76 -16.23
N PRO A 136 11.05 12.51 -16.12
CA PRO A 136 12.34 12.24 -15.49
C PRO A 136 13.49 12.99 -16.17
N ALA A 137 14.32 13.67 -15.39
CA ALA A 137 15.52 14.39 -15.83
C ALA A 137 16.58 14.36 -14.72
N ALA A 138 17.84 14.06 -15.05
CA ALA A 138 18.95 13.98 -14.09
C ALA A 138 19.78 15.27 -14.07
#